data_AF-A0A1W9T1A8-F1
#
_entry.id   AF-A0A1W9T1A8-F1
#
_cell.length_a   1.000
_cell.length_b   1.000
_cell.length_c   1.000
_cell.angle_alpha   90.00
_cell.angle_beta   90.00
_cell.angle_gamma   90.00
#
_symmetry.space_group_name_H-M   'P 1'
#
loop_
_entity.id
_entity.type
_entity.pdbx_description
1 polymer ?
#
loop_
_entity_poly.entity_id
_entity_poly.type
_entity_poly.pdbx_seq_one_letter_code
_entity_poly.pdbx_strand_id
1 'polypeptide(L)'
;MTGTSFDIYQGIPTKDYGLIFKAIMQHSKDGLFVTDHRGNVVMINRATEQMCDIQAHQVLGRNVGDLVREGFWNPAVSLQVIEKKRPISLIQTTRQNKKLLSTGIPIFDEQNGVWGARDQRSTNLGAGSIKSENP
;
A
#
# COMPACT_ATOMS: atom_id res chain seq x y z
N MET A 1 16.42 25.54 14.20
CA MET A 1 15.46 26.21 13.29
C MET A 1 14.32 25.24 13.04
N THR A 2 13.22 25.40 13.76
CA THR A 2 12.02 24.57 13.60
C THR A 2 11.31 25.03 12.34
N GLY A 3 11.48 24.28 11.24
CA GLY A 3 10.75 24.53 10.02
C GLY A 3 9.27 24.29 10.28
N THR A 4 8.48 25.35 10.34
CA THR A 4 7.02 25.27 10.35
C THR A 4 6.62 24.59 9.05
N SER A 5 6.14 23.35 9.13
CA SER A 5 5.65 22.63 7.95
C SER A 5 4.54 23.44 7.31
N PHE A 6 4.66 23.78 6.03
CA PHE A 6 3.57 24.36 5.27
C PHE A 6 2.42 23.36 5.24
N ASP A 7 1.25 23.76 5.73
CA ASP A 7 0.07 22.90 5.68
C ASP A 7 -0.50 22.90 4.25
N ILE A 8 -0.19 21.84 3.52
CA ILE A 8 -0.60 21.66 2.12
C ILE A 8 -2.11 21.44 1.97
N TYR A 9 -2.85 21.31 3.06
CA TYR A 9 -4.31 21.12 3.05
C TYR A 9 -5.09 22.40 3.31
N GLN A 10 -4.41 23.54 3.48
CA GLN A 10 -5.05 24.84 3.63
C GLN A 10 -6.00 25.12 2.45
N GLY A 11 -7.26 25.47 2.76
CA GLY A 11 -8.26 25.83 1.77
C GLY A 11 -9.09 24.66 1.22
N ILE A 12 -8.89 23.42 1.68
CA ILE A 12 -9.76 22.29 1.35
C ILE A 12 -10.86 22.16 2.42
N PRO A 13 -12.15 22.38 2.10
CA PRO A 13 -13.24 22.13 3.03
C PRO A 13 -13.27 20.66 3.46
N THR A 14 -13.49 20.37 4.74
CA THR A 14 -13.46 18.99 5.27
C THR A 14 -14.40 18.03 4.53
N LYS A 15 -15.55 18.55 4.09
CA LYS A 15 -16.53 17.79 3.28
C LYS A 15 -15.98 17.30 1.93
N ASP A 16 -14.95 17.95 1.40
CA ASP A 16 -14.41 17.67 0.06
C ASP A 16 -13.26 16.65 0.10
N TYR A 17 -12.68 16.34 1.28
CA TYR A 17 -11.64 15.31 1.40
C TYR A 17 -12.07 13.97 0.81
N GLY A 18 -13.32 13.56 1.05
CA GLY A 18 -13.85 12.30 0.51
C GLY A 18 -13.91 12.29 -1.02
N LEU A 19 -14.22 13.43 -1.66
CA LEU A 19 -14.26 13.56 -3.12
C LEU A 19 -12.85 13.51 -3.71
N ILE A 20 -11.93 14.30 -3.14
CA ILE A 20 -10.53 14.36 -3.57
C ILE A 20 -9.87 12.99 -3.41
N PHE A 21 -10.08 12.35 -2.27
CA PHE A 21 -9.56 11.02 -1.98
C PHE A 21 -10.05 9.98 -2.99
N LYS A 22 -11.35 9.95 -3.29
CA LYS A 22 -11.91 9.05 -4.31
C LYS A 22 -11.29 9.30 -5.68
N ALA A 23 -11.12 10.56 -6.08
CA ALA A 23 -10.50 10.91 -7.35
C ALA A 23 -9.04 10.42 -7.44
N ILE A 24 -8.24 10.63 -6.39
CA ILE A 24 -6.85 10.13 -6.31
C ILE A 24 -6.83 8.60 -6.41
N MET A 25 -7.64 7.91 -5.62
CA MET A 25 -7.69 6.45 -5.62
C MET A 25 -8.11 5.91 -6.99
N GLN A 26 -9.15 6.49 -7.62
CA GLN A 26 -9.70 6.00 -8.88
C GLN A 26 -8.80 6.26 -10.09
N HIS A 27 -8.11 7.40 -10.12
CA HIS A 27 -7.37 7.85 -11.30
C HIS A 27 -5.85 7.69 -11.21
N SER A 28 -5.31 7.31 -10.04
CA SER A 28 -3.89 6.98 -9.91
C SER A 28 -3.52 5.76 -10.77
N LYS A 29 -2.40 5.88 -11.49
CA LYS A 29 -1.77 4.76 -12.20
C LYS A 29 -0.91 3.88 -11.30
N ASP A 30 -0.53 4.39 -10.15
CA ASP A 30 0.14 3.60 -9.13
C ASP A 30 -0.87 2.67 -8.47
N GLY A 31 -0.46 1.43 -8.22
CA GLY A 31 -1.25 0.50 -7.43
C GLY A 31 -1.31 1.00 -6.00
N LEU A 32 -2.50 1.37 -5.54
CA LEU A 32 -2.74 1.79 -4.16
C LEU A 32 -3.51 0.68 -3.44
N PHE A 33 -2.99 0.30 -2.28
CA PHE A 33 -3.52 -0.76 -1.43
C PHE A 33 -3.33 -0.36 0.03
N VAL A 34 -4.37 -0.52 0.85
CA VAL A 34 -4.34 -0.09 2.25
C VAL A 34 -4.89 -1.20 3.13
N THR A 35 -4.20 -1.44 4.25
CA THR A 35 -4.67 -2.33 5.32
C THR A 35 -4.80 -1.59 6.63
N ASP A 36 -5.66 -2.09 7.52
CA ASP A 36 -5.61 -1.73 8.94
C ASP A 36 -4.39 -2.37 9.63
N HIS A 37 -4.21 -2.06 10.91
CA HIS A 37 -3.14 -2.58 11.77
C HIS A 37 -3.19 -4.09 12.03
N ARG A 38 -4.32 -4.75 11.74
CA ARG A 38 -4.47 -6.21 11.82
C ARG A 38 -4.13 -6.88 10.49
N GLY A 39 -3.88 -6.10 9.43
CA GLY A 39 -3.62 -6.59 8.10
C GLY A 39 -4.90 -6.88 7.31
N ASN A 40 -6.07 -6.38 7.72
CA ASN A 40 -7.28 -6.50 6.90
C ASN A 40 -7.27 -5.46 5.79
N VAL A 41 -7.62 -5.86 4.57
CA VAL A 41 -7.67 -4.94 3.43
C VAL A 41 -8.84 -3.98 3.59
N VAL A 42 -8.53 -2.69 3.74
CA VAL A 42 -9.54 -1.61 3.82
C VAL A 42 -9.73 -0.91 2.48
N MET A 43 -8.72 -0.97 1.60
CA MET A 43 -8.82 -0.35 0.28
C MET A 43 -7.90 -0.94 -0.77
N ILE A 44 -8.37 -0.87 -2.01
CA ILE A 44 -7.64 -1.20 -3.22
C ILE A 44 -8.14 -0.30 -4.35
N ASN A 45 -7.25 0.12 -5.26
CA ASN A 45 -7.66 0.78 -6.50
C ASN A 45 -7.54 -0.13 -7.74
N ARG A 46 -8.09 0.37 -8.86
CA ARG A 46 -8.10 -0.32 -10.16
C ARG A 46 -6.70 -0.65 -10.67
N ALA A 47 -5.71 0.20 -10.42
CA ALA A 47 -4.33 -0.07 -10.83
C ALA A 47 -3.77 -1.31 -10.12
N THR A 48 -4.01 -1.46 -8.81
CA THR A 48 -3.62 -2.69 -8.09
C THR A 48 -4.33 -3.92 -8.63
N GLU A 49 -5.65 -3.83 -8.89
CA GLU A 49 -6.41 -4.95 -9.50
C GLU A 49 -5.77 -5.42 -10.82
N GLN A 50 -5.38 -4.48 -11.69
CA GLN A 50 -4.76 -4.77 -12.98
C GLN A 50 -3.33 -5.31 -12.84
N MET A 51 -2.51 -4.71 -11.99
CA MET A 51 -1.12 -5.13 -11.76
C MET A 51 -1.06 -6.55 -11.16
N CYS A 52 -1.94 -6.83 -10.21
CA CYS A 52 -1.99 -8.11 -9.51
C CYS A 52 -2.88 -9.16 -10.18
N ASP A 53 -3.67 -8.80 -11.20
CA ASP A 53 -4.65 -9.67 -11.85
C ASP A 53 -5.63 -10.29 -10.83
N ILE A 54 -6.25 -9.40 -10.06
CA ILE A 54 -7.22 -9.70 -8.99
C ILE A 54 -8.40 -8.74 -9.08
N GLN A 55 -9.49 -9.07 -8.40
CA GLN A 55 -10.67 -8.22 -8.27
C GLN A 55 -10.83 -7.74 -6.82
N ALA A 56 -11.31 -6.51 -6.61
CA ALA A 56 -11.47 -5.92 -5.29
C ALA A 56 -12.32 -6.78 -4.35
N HIS A 57 -13.40 -7.38 -4.86
CA HIS A 57 -14.28 -8.25 -4.08
C HIS A 57 -13.60 -9.54 -3.58
N GLN A 58 -12.47 -9.94 -4.18
CA GLN A 58 -11.71 -11.11 -3.75
C GLN A 58 -10.81 -10.83 -2.55
N VAL A 59 -10.56 -9.55 -2.23
CA VAL A 59 -9.55 -9.14 -1.23
C VAL A 59 -10.08 -8.18 -0.17
N LEU A 60 -11.04 -7.30 -0.50
CA LEU A 60 -11.59 -6.33 0.45
C LEU A 60 -12.16 -7.02 1.68
N GLY A 61 -11.82 -6.51 2.86
CA GLY A 61 -12.24 -7.05 4.17
C GLY A 61 -11.48 -8.31 4.62
N ARG A 62 -10.65 -8.91 3.78
CA ARG A 62 -9.90 -10.13 4.11
C ARG A 62 -8.54 -9.81 4.72
N ASN A 63 -7.99 -10.75 5.48
CA ASN A 63 -6.66 -10.58 6.05
C ASN A 63 -5.57 -10.89 5.02
N VAL A 64 -4.54 -10.04 4.93
CA VAL A 64 -3.42 -10.25 4.00
C VAL A 64 -2.67 -11.54 4.27
N GLY A 65 -2.59 -12.01 5.52
CA GLY A 65 -1.99 -13.30 5.84
C GLY A 65 -2.70 -14.47 5.14
N ASP A 66 -4.03 -14.41 5.03
CA ASP A 66 -4.82 -15.42 4.31
C ASP A 66 -4.60 -15.33 2.81
N LEU A 67 -4.60 -14.11 2.26
CA LEU A 67 -4.37 -13.87 0.84
C LEU A 67 -2.98 -14.34 0.39
N VAL A 68 -1.96 -14.16 1.23
CA VAL A 68 -0.60 -14.69 0.99
C VAL A 68 -0.61 -16.21 1.01
N ARG A 69 -1.26 -16.84 1.99
CA ARG A 69 -1.38 -18.31 2.07
C ARG A 69 -2.13 -18.92 0.88
N GLU A 70 -3.12 -18.21 0.35
CA GLU A 70 -3.85 -18.57 -0.86
C GLU A 70 -3.12 -18.23 -2.17
N GLY A 71 -1.93 -17.63 -2.07
CA GLY A 71 -1.04 -17.39 -3.19
C GLY A 71 -1.40 -16.18 -4.04
N PHE A 72 -2.19 -15.23 -3.55
CA PHE A 72 -2.50 -14.00 -4.29
C PHE A 72 -1.21 -13.21 -4.61
N TRP A 73 -0.34 -13.06 -3.62
CA TRP A 73 1.02 -12.55 -3.76
C TRP A 73 1.90 -12.94 -2.57
N ASN A 74 3.22 -12.88 -2.73
CA ASN A 74 4.20 -13.07 -1.66
C ASN A 74 5.55 -12.43 -2.07
N PRO A 75 6.34 -11.80 -1.16
CA PRO A 75 6.01 -11.35 0.20
C PRO A 75 4.90 -10.29 0.26
N ALA A 76 4.43 -9.98 1.47
CA ALA A 76 3.47 -8.90 1.74
C ALA A 76 4.13 -7.73 2.48
N VAL A 77 4.32 -6.60 1.78
CA VAL A 77 4.95 -5.40 2.34
C VAL A 77 4.10 -4.78 3.46
N SER A 78 2.76 -4.86 3.37
CA SER A 78 1.87 -4.31 4.39
C SER A 78 2.07 -4.95 5.76
N LEU A 79 2.22 -6.27 5.83
CA LEU A 79 2.47 -6.98 7.08
C LEU A 79 3.83 -6.62 7.69
N GLN A 80 4.87 -6.54 6.85
CA GLN A 80 6.21 -6.16 7.33
C GLN A 80 6.25 -4.73 7.86
N VAL A 81 5.54 -3.80 7.22
CA VAL A 81 5.50 -2.40 7.63
C VAL A 81 4.75 -2.23 8.94
N ILE A 82 3.64 -2.94 9.14
CA ILE A 82 2.92 -2.97 10.41
C ILE A 82 3.82 -3.51 11.52
N GLU A 83 4.52 -4.61 11.27
CA GLU A 83 5.41 -5.25 12.24
C GLU A 83 6.60 -4.36 12.62
N LYS A 84 7.30 -3.82 11.61
CA LYS A 84 8.54 -3.05 11.83
C LYS A 84 8.29 -1.56 12.11
N LYS A 85 7.07 -1.08 11.93
CA LYS A 85 6.65 0.34 12.14
C LYS A 85 7.53 1.34 11.41
N ARG A 86 8.03 0.97 10.22
CA ARG A 86 8.90 1.81 9.38
C ARG A 86 8.62 1.56 7.91
N PRO A 87 9.01 2.50 7.01
CA PRO A 87 8.93 2.27 5.58
C PRO A 87 9.74 1.04 5.14
N ILE A 88 9.19 0.27 4.20
CA ILE A 88 9.83 -0.91 3.60
C ILE A 88 9.50 -0.93 2.11
N SER A 89 10.52 -1.20 1.29
CA SER A 89 10.37 -1.45 -0.15
C SER A 89 10.90 -2.84 -0.48
N LEU A 90 10.12 -3.62 -1.24
CA LEU A 90 10.47 -4.96 -1.65
C LEU A 90 9.78 -5.36 -2.96
N ILE A 91 10.21 -6.47 -3.55
CA ILE A 91 9.53 -7.07 -4.71
C ILE A 91 8.48 -8.06 -4.22
N GLN A 92 7.22 -7.85 -4.60
CA GLN A 92 6.13 -8.81 -4.41
C GLN A 92 5.93 -9.60 -5.71
N THR A 93 5.78 -10.92 -5.60
CA THR A 93 5.45 -11.79 -6.72
C THR A 93 3.99 -12.19 -6.61
N THR A 94 3.21 -11.89 -7.66
CA THR A 94 1.78 -12.22 -7.76
C THR A 94 1.59 -13.70 -8.10
N ARG A 95 0.35 -14.20 -7.96
CA ARG A 95 -0.02 -15.57 -8.37
C ARG A 95 0.36 -15.90 -9.82
N GLN A 96 0.30 -14.91 -10.70
CA GLN A 96 0.63 -15.00 -12.12
C GLN A 96 2.12 -14.74 -12.40
N ASN A 97 2.99 -14.83 -11.38
CA ASN A 97 4.44 -14.61 -11.44
C ASN A 97 4.88 -13.21 -11.89
N LYS A 98 3.97 -12.21 -11.92
CA LYS A 98 4.36 -10.81 -12.13
C LYS A 98 5.11 -10.29 -10.90
N LYS A 99 6.22 -9.59 -11.12
CA LYS A 99 7.04 -8.95 -10.08
C LYS A 99 6.72 -7.46 -10.00
N LEU A 100 6.31 -7.01 -8.82
CA LEU A 100 5.91 -5.63 -8.56
C LEU A 100 6.82 -5.03 -7.49
N LEU A 101 7.40 -3.85 -7.75
CA LEU A 101 8.04 -3.08 -6.70
C LEU A 101 6.94 -2.50 -5.82
N SER A 102 6.99 -2.84 -4.53
CA SER A 102 5.98 -2.44 -3.56
C SER A 102 6.65 -1.71 -2.41
N THR A 103 6.19 -0.51 -2.12
CA THR A 103 6.69 0.35 -1.04
C THR A 103 5.56 0.59 -0.05
N GLY A 104 5.73 0.06 1.15
CA GLY A 104 4.81 0.24 2.25
C GLY A 104 5.25 1.37 3.19
N ILE A 105 4.28 2.15 3.69
CA ILE A 105 4.48 3.20 4.69
C ILE A 105 3.46 2.99 5.82
N PRO A 106 3.89 3.01 7.10
CA PRO A 106 2.96 2.90 8.21
C PRO A 106 2.11 4.18 8.32
N ILE A 107 0.82 4.01 8.58
CA ILE A 107 -0.10 5.09 8.88
C ILE A 107 -0.28 5.08 10.40
N PHE A 108 -0.01 6.20 11.05
CA PHE A 108 -0.14 6.34 12.50
C PHE A 108 -1.44 7.04 12.87
N ASP A 109 -2.02 6.66 14.01
CA ASP A 109 -3.11 7.39 14.67
C ASP A 109 -2.57 8.54 15.55
N GLU A 110 -3.48 9.28 16.18
CA GLU A 110 -3.14 10.41 17.07
C GLU A 110 -2.34 10.00 18.32
N GLN A 111 -2.38 8.72 18.69
CA GLN A 111 -1.66 8.17 19.85
C GLN A 111 -0.29 7.58 19.46
N ASN A 112 0.16 7.79 18.20
CA ASN A 112 1.34 7.16 17.61
C ASN A 112 1.25 5.62 17.53
N GLY A 113 0.05 5.05 17.64
CA GLY A 113 -0.22 3.67 17.28
C GLY A 113 -0.21 3.51 15.77
N VAL A 114 0.16 2.33 15.27
CA VAL A 114 -0.04 2.03 13.84
C VAL A 114 -1.53 1.83 13.63
N TRP A 115 -2.16 2.71 12.85
CA TRP A 115 -3.53 2.55 12.38
C TRP A 115 -3.60 1.51 11.26
N GLY A 116 -2.59 1.50 10.39
CA GLY A 116 -2.54 0.63 9.21
C GLY A 116 -1.29 0.81 8.37
N ALA A 117 -1.32 0.29 7.14
CA ALA A 117 -0.24 0.43 6.18
C ALA A 117 -0.77 0.79 4.81
N ARG A 118 -0.09 1.74 4.15
CA ARG A 118 -0.28 2.08 2.74
C ARG A 118 0.80 1.39 1.92
N ASP A 119 0.40 0.53 1.00
CA ASP A 119 1.26 -0.14 0.02
C ASP A 119 1.05 0.51 -1.37
N GLN A 120 2.13 1.07 -1.91
CA GLN A 120 2.20 1.60 -3.27
C GLN A 120 2.96 0.61 -4.16
N ARG A 121 2.31 0.16 -5.24
CA ARG A 121 2.83 -0.83 -6.20
C ARG A 121 3.08 -0.20 -7.55
N SER A 122 4.20 -0.53 -8.16
CA SER A 122 4.51 -0.18 -9.54
C SER A 122 5.07 -1.39 -10.29
N THR A 123 4.81 -1.42 -11.60
CA THR A 123 5.46 -2.38 -12.49
C THR A 123 6.93 -2.02 -12.59
N ASN A 124 7.81 -3.01 -12.45
CA ASN A 124 9.23 -2.78 -12.58
C ASN A 124 9.58 -2.41 -14.04
N LEU A 125 9.65 -1.12 -14.35
CA LEU A 125 10.13 -0.58 -15.63
C LEU A 125 11.66 -0.46 -15.55
N GLY A 126 12.36 -1.59 -15.47
CA GLY A 126 13.81 -1.57 -15.43
C GLY A 126 14.44 -2.86 -14.91
N ALA A 127 14.99 -3.65 -15.83
CA ALA A 127 16.05 -4.59 -15.48
C ALA A 127 17.25 -3.78 -14.94
N GLY A 128 17.44 -3.79 -13.63
CA GLY A 128 18.54 -3.06 -13.00
C GLY A 128 18.51 -3.18 -11.48
N SER A 129 19.15 -4.23 -10.97
CA SER A 129 19.77 -4.26 -9.64
C SER A 129 18.88 -3.94 -8.43
N ILE A 130 18.15 -4.95 -7.93
CA ILE A 130 17.96 -5.06 -6.48
C ILE A 130 18.81 -6.24 -6.04
N LYS A 131 20.03 -5.95 -5.57
CA LYS A 131 20.81 -6.89 -4.78
C LYS A 131 20.02 -7.15 -3.51
N SER A 132 19.71 -8.42 -3.23
CA SER A 132 19.21 -8.81 -1.92
C SER A 132 20.35 -8.64 -0.92
N GLU A 133 20.34 -7.53 -0.18
CA GLU A 133 21.02 -7.49 1.11
C GLU A 133 20.07 -8.15 2.11
N ASN A 134 20.42 -9.36 2.52
CA ASN A 134 19.89 -9.98 3.72
C ASN A 134 21.04 -9.95 4.76
N PRO A 135 20.77 -9.62 6.03
CA PRO A 135 21.77 -9.67 7.09
C PRO A 135 22.19 -11.11 7.42
#